data_AF-A0AAZ1X2Z6-F1
#
_entry.id   AF-A0AAZ1X2Z6-F1
#
_cell.length_a   1.000
_cell.length_b   1.000
_cell.length_c   1.000
_cell.angle_alpha   90.00
_cell.angle_beta   90.00
_cell.angle_gamma   90.00
#
_symmetry.space_group_name_H-M   'P 1'
#
loop_
_entity.id
_entity.type
_entity.pdbx_description
1 polymer ?
#
loop_
_entity_poly.entity_id
_entity_poly.type
_entity_poly.pdbx_seq_one_letter_code
_entity_poly.pdbx_strand_id
1 'polypeptide(L)' 'QADQLTEEQIAEFKEAFSLFDKDGDGTITTKELGTVMRSLGQNPTEAELQDMINEVDADGQD' A
#
# COMPACT_ATOMS: atom_id res chain seq x y z
N GLN A 1 -12.48 -2.65 -20.82
CA GLN A 1 -12.25 -1.20 -20.84
C GLN A 1 -11.32 -0.94 -19.68
N ALA A 2 -10.10 -0.46 -19.90
CA ALA A 2 -9.24 -0.10 -18.77
C ALA A 2 -9.95 1.03 -18.02
N ASP A 3 -10.27 0.81 -16.75
CA ASP A 3 -10.80 1.83 -15.85
C ASP A 3 -9.76 2.97 -15.77
N GLN A 4 -9.95 3.98 -16.61
CA GLN A 4 -9.15 5.19 -16.56
C GLN A 4 -9.65 5.99 -15.36
N LEU A 5 -8.91 5.91 -14.27
CA LEU A 5 -9.13 6.75 -13.09
C LEU A 5 -9.04 8.23 -13.51
N THR A 6 -9.93 9.06 -12.97
CA THR A 6 -9.85 10.51 -13.16
C THR A 6 -8.64 11.08 -12.42
N GLU A 7 -8.19 12.27 -12.79
CA GLU A 7 -7.09 12.96 -12.07
C GLU A 7 -7.41 13.15 -10.59
N GLU A 8 -8.69 13.38 -10.26
CA GLU A 8 -9.18 13.49 -8.88
C GLU A 8 -9.08 12.16 -8.14
N GLN A 9 -9.51 11.06 -8.74
CA GLN A 9 -9.36 9.72 -8.15
C GLN A 9 -7.89 9.36 -7.96
N ILE A 10 -7.02 9.68 -8.93
CA ILE A 10 -5.58 9.47 -8.81
C ILE A 10 -5.01 10.28 -7.64
N ALA A 11 -5.47 11.51 -7.44
CA ALA A 11 -5.04 12.34 -6.31
C ALA A 11 -5.50 11.76 -4.97
N GLU A 12 -6.76 11.32 -4.87
CA GLU A 12 -7.28 10.65 -3.66
C GLU A 12 -6.51 9.36 -3.35
N PHE A 13 -6.24 8.53 -4.38
CA PHE A 13 -5.46 7.32 -4.20
C PHE A 13 -4.01 7.62 -3.80
N LYS A 14 -3.38 8.66 -4.36
CA LYS A 14 -2.04 9.10 -3.96
C LYS A 14 -1.99 9.61 -2.52
N GLU A 15 -2.99 10.38 -2.11
CA GLU A 15 -3.09 10.87 -0.73
C GLU A 15 -3.25 9.69 0.23
N ALA A 16 -4.14 8.75 -0.09
CA ALA A 16 -4.26 7.50 0.67
C ALA A 16 -2.94 6.71 0.68
N PHE A 17 -2.23 6.62 -0.44
CA PHE A 17 -0.96 5.92 -0.56
C PHE A 17 0.12 6.53 0.36
N SER A 18 0.18 7.86 0.45
CA SER A 18 1.10 8.58 1.34
C SER A 18 0.81 8.38 2.83
N LEU A 19 -0.35 7.83 3.20
CA LEU A 19 -0.60 7.41 4.58
C LEU A 19 0.21 6.15 4.91
N PHE A 20 0.45 5.30 3.91
CA PHE A 20 1.20 4.05 4.03
C PHE A 20 2.69 4.26 3.77
N ASP A 21 3.05 4.83 2.61
CA ASP A 21 4.43 5.19 2.24
C ASP A 21 4.95 6.30 3.15
N LYS A 22 5.79 5.94 4.13
CA LYS A 22 6.30 6.85 5.17
C LYS A 22 7.59 7.53 4.75
N ASP A 23 8.39 6.88 3.93
CA ASP A 23 9.66 7.43 3.47
C ASP A 23 9.54 8.22 2.15
N GLY A 24 8.39 8.10 1.47
CA GLY A 24 8.06 8.83 0.25
C GLY A 24 8.80 8.29 -0.97
N ASP A 25 9.25 7.04 -0.94
CA ASP A 25 9.96 6.42 -2.06
C ASP A 25 9.03 5.97 -3.20
N GLY A 26 7.72 6.04 -2.97
CA GLY A 26 6.68 5.69 -3.93
C GLY A 26 6.32 4.21 -3.93
N THR A 27 6.86 3.44 -2.98
CA THR A 27 6.55 2.03 -2.75
C THR A 27 5.96 1.86 -1.35
N ILE A 28 5.20 0.78 -1.11
CA ILE A 28 4.74 0.43 0.23
C ILE A 28 5.39 -0.88 0.59
N THR A 29 6.32 -0.84 1.52
CA THR A 29 6.96 -2.05 2.04
C THR A 29 6.07 -2.77 3.06
N THR A 30 6.33 -4.05 3.31
CA THR A 30 5.62 -4.84 4.36
C THR A 30 5.69 -4.15 5.73
N LYS A 31 6.79 -3.46 6.01
CA LYS A 31 7.02 -2.72 7.25
C LYS A 31 6.09 -1.51 7.38
N GLU A 32 5.92 -0.77 6.30
CA GLU A 32 5.06 0.42 6.25
C GLU A 32 3.59 0.04 6.33
N LEU A 33 3.16 -0.95 5.55
CA LEU A 33 1.82 -1.53 5.62
C LEU A 33 1.52 -2.02 7.05
N GLY A 34 2.44 -2.77 7.66
CA GLY A 34 2.30 -3.25 9.03
C GLY A 34 2.24 -2.14 10.07
N THR A 35 2.95 -1.03 9.85
CA THR A 35 2.92 0.14 10.75
C THR A 35 1.56 0.81 10.73
N VAL A 36 0.96 0.98 9.56
CA VAL A 36 -0.40 1.55 9.44
C VAL A 36 -1.45 0.60 9.99
N MET A 37 -1.40 -0.69 9.65
CA MET A 37 -2.32 -1.71 10.15
C MET A 37 -2.35 -1.75 11.68
N ARG A 38 -1.17 -1.71 12.33
CA ARG A 38 -1.04 -1.63 13.79
C ARG A 38 -1.56 -0.31 14.36
N SER A 39 -1.40 0.80 13.64
CA SER A 39 -1.96 2.09 14.04
C SER A 39 -3.50 2.11 13.97
N LEU A 40 -4.09 1.29 13.09
CA LEU A 40 -5.54 1.08 13.00
C LEU A 40 -6.07 0.04 14.01
N GLY A 41 -5.19 -0.53 14.85
CA GLY A 41 -5.54 -1.51 15.87
C GLY A 41 -5.57 -2.96 15.39
N GLN A 42 -5.09 -3.23 14.17
CA GLN A 42 -4.91 -4.60 13.66
C GLN A 42 -3.48 -5.09 13.91
N ASN A 43 -3.32 -6.38 14.21
CA ASN A 43 -2.00 -6.99 14.37
C ASN A 43 -1.79 -8.10 13.32
N PRO A 44 -1.59 -7.74 12.04
CA PRO A 44 -1.25 -8.72 11.02
C PRO A 44 0.15 -9.29 11.28
N THR A 45 0.33 -10.55 10.91
CA THR A 45 1.63 -11.22 10.88
C THR A 45 2.45 -10.78 9.66
N GLU A 46 3.76 -11.01 9.70
CA GLU A 46 4.63 -10.68 8.56
C GLU A 46 4.27 -11.47 7.30
N ALA A 47 3.82 -12.72 7.46
CA ALA A 47 3.32 -13.55 6.36
C ALA A 47 2.04 -12.97 5.73
N GLU A 48 1.08 -12.52 6.54
CA GLU A 48 -0.14 -11.87 6.02
C GLU A 48 0.18 -10.56 5.30
N LEU A 49 1.12 -9.76 5.84
CA LEU A 49 1.56 -8.52 5.18
C LEU A 49 2.25 -8.81 3.85
N GLN A 50 3.09 -9.85 3.79
CA GLN A 50 3.76 -10.27 2.57
C GLN A 50 2.75 -10.78 1.54
N ASP A 51 1.78 -11.61 1.95
CA ASP A 51 0.73 -12.09 1.06
C ASP A 51 -0.09 -10.92 0.48
N MET A 52 -0.45 -9.93 1.32
CA MET A 52 -1.17 -8.74 0.87
C MET A 52 -0.40 -7.93 -0.17
N ILE A 53 0.92 -7.78 0.01
CA ILE A 53 1.77 -7.09 -0.96
C ILE A 53 1.91 -7.93 -2.24
N ASN A 54 2.16 -9.23 -2.12
CA ASN A 54 2.29 -10.15 -3.25
C ASN A 54 1.01 -10.23 -4.10
N GLU A 55 -0.18 -10.05 -3.52
CA GLU A 55 -1.44 -10.02 -4.27
C GLU A 55 -1.60 -8.77 -5.15
N VAL A 56 -0.95 -7.66 -4.78
CA VAL A 56 -1.06 -6.37 -5.49
C VAL A 56 0.21 -5.98 -6.24
N ASP A 57 1.33 -6.60 -5.92
CA ASP A 57 2.60 -6.38 -6.58
C ASP A 57 2.58 -7.04 -7.97
N ALA A 58 2.41 -6.21 -8.98
CA ALA A 58 2.44 -6.61 -10.37
C ALA A 58 3.87 -6.63 -10.94
N ASP A 59 4.81 -5.97 -10.26
CA ASP A 59 6.16 -5.73 -10.77
C ASP A 59 7.21 -6.69 -10.16
N GLY A 60 6.86 -7.44 -9.11
CA GLY A 60 7.75 -8.41 -8.47
C GLY A 60 8.91 -7.74 -7.74
N GLN A 61 8.64 -6.58 -7.15
CA GLN A 61 9.61 -5.75 -6.45
C GLN A 61 9.53 -6.06 -4.95
N ASP A 62 10.20 -7.14 -4.55
CA ASP A 62 10.46 -7.50 -3.15
C ASP A 62 11.48 -6.57 -2.45
#